data_AF-A0A9P6N3T5-F1
#
_entry.id   AF-A0A9P6N3T5-F1
#
_cell.length_a   1.000
_cell.length_b   1.000
_cell.length_c   1.000
_cell.angle_alpha   90.00
_cell.angle_beta   90.00
_cell.angle_gamma   90.00
#
_symmetry.space_group_name_H-M   'P 1'
#
loop_
_entity.id
_entity.type
_entity.pdbx_description
1 polymer ?
#
loop_
_entity_poly.entity_id
_entity_poly.type
_entity_poly.pdbx_seq_one_letter_code
_entity_poly.pdbx_strand_id
1 'polypeptide(L)'
;MEMLMDWATDPDNYEKYTNPNAQEAEDLFTEIAKKINAKYDTRWHKTVINHKINCARQSYDAARELIASAEAGKLDPKILQRRLMFVCPLYNKLHPFYTSMAAGSNSSEHQTDYSGSTLGKRVTSISDDLEEDIFGSDNSFYDLQDSEGEDEQSERGESARPGRSEALQRDEPGSSYTEKRHISQDDTRTLEVAGAVNEITTMYDGVNNQQYSGEYSHYRCDYRDYEDIHIRRIQELERSHMGMFEKRTQELEMTFNQRMKELAEERATFSARMDRERGEFLAMMERERKEFATKMDRERMEFTAKMEKEEADLKERRQEYKEERQDLKQQMHELKQQVLVIQSERLDLVRENAALKKELEIRLFRMT
;
A
#
# COMPACT_ATOMS: atom_id res chain seq x y z
N MET A 1 -13.21 8.36 8.39
CA MET A 1 -13.42 7.43 7.26
C MET A 1 -14.90 7.33 6.88
N GLU A 2 -15.83 7.17 7.84
CA GLU A 2 -17.26 7.05 7.52
C GLU A 2 -17.81 8.22 6.69
N MET A 3 -17.62 9.47 7.13
CA MET A 3 -18.09 10.64 6.37
C MET A 3 -17.48 10.75 4.96
N LEU A 4 -16.23 10.28 4.78
CA LEU A 4 -15.59 10.24 3.46
C LEU A 4 -16.30 9.21 2.56
N MET A 5 -16.67 8.06 3.13
CA MET A 5 -17.42 7.04 2.40
C MET A 5 -18.83 7.49 2.12
N ASP A 6 -19.54 8.06 3.10
CA ASP A 6 -20.91 8.57 2.92
C ASP A 6 -20.94 9.60 1.78
N TRP A 7 -19.91 10.47 1.71
CA TRP A 7 -19.75 11.41 0.60
C TRP A 7 -19.44 10.69 -0.73
N ALA A 8 -18.56 9.69 -0.73
CA ALA A 8 -18.15 8.99 -1.94
C ALA A 8 -19.21 8.01 -2.49
N THR A 9 -20.14 7.56 -1.65
CA THR A 9 -21.26 6.67 -2.02
C THR A 9 -22.56 7.43 -2.29
N ASP A 10 -22.56 8.75 -2.14
CA ASP A 10 -23.68 9.60 -2.54
C ASP A 10 -23.73 9.67 -4.07
N PRO A 11 -24.84 9.27 -4.72
CA PRO A 11 -24.96 9.26 -6.18
C PRO A 11 -24.59 10.60 -6.83
N ASP A 12 -25.02 11.72 -6.25
CA ASP A 12 -24.81 13.06 -6.81
C ASP A 12 -23.33 13.49 -6.74
N ASN A 13 -22.60 13.00 -5.74
CA ASN A 13 -21.18 13.29 -5.55
C ASN A 13 -20.29 12.32 -6.34
N TYR A 14 -20.75 11.09 -6.51
CA TYR A 14 -20.02 10.09 -7.28
C TYR A 14 -20.01 10.41 -8.77
N GLU A 15 -21.12 10.88 -9.35
CA GLU A 15 -21.14 11.29 -10.76
C GLU A 15 -20.08 12.37 -11.05
N LYS A 16 -19.96 13.35 -10.14
CA LYS A 16 -18.92 14.40 -10.17
C LYS A 16 -17.51 13.82 -10.03
N TYR A 17 -17.35 12.74 -9.28
CA TYR A 17 -16.08 12.04 -9.11
C TYR A 17 -15.67 11.21 -10.33
N THR A 18 -16.64 10.60 -11.04
CA THR A 18 -16.34 9.70 -12.18
C THR A 18 -16.11 10.41 -13.51
N ASN A 19 -16.75 11.56 -13.73
CA ASN A 19 -16.56 12.38 -14.92
C ASN A 19 -16.06 13.80 -14.61
N PRO A 20 -14.98 13.99 -13.85
CA PRO A 20 -14.50 15.34 -13.58
C PRO A 20 -13.72 15.85 -14.79
N ASN A 21 -13.96 17.10 -15.18
CA ASN A 21 -12.91 17.85 -15.85
C ASN A 21 -11.71 17.94 -14.89
N ALA A 22 -10.46 17.89 -15.38
CA ALA A 22 -9.27 17.84 -14.52
C ALA A 22 -9.21 18.95 -13.46
N GLN A 23 -9.76 20.12 -13.77
CA GLN A 23 -9.90 21.25 -12.84
C GLN A 23 -10.96 20.99 -11.74
N GLU A 24 -12.10 20.40 -12.10
CA GLU A 24 -13.20 20.07 -11.19
C GLU A 24 -12.82 18.95 -10.21
N ALA A 25 -11.95 18.02 -10.63
CA ALA A 25 -11.42 16.97 -9.75
C ALA A 25 -10.62 17.56 -8.57
N GLU A 26 -9.78 18.58 -8.83
CA GLU A 26 -8.96 19.19 -7.78
C GLU A 26 -9.81 19.97 -6.76
N ASP A 27 -10.83 20.67 -7.25
CA ASP A 27 -11.76 21.42 -6.42
C ASP A 27 -12.61 20.49 -5.54
N LEU A 28 -13.04 19.34 -6.09
CA LEU A 28 -13.81 18.31 -5.39
C LEU A 28 -13.04 17.74 -4.18
N PHE A 29 -11.80 17.30 -4.36
CA PHE A 29 -10.99 16.76 -3.25
C PHE A 29 -10.68 17.81 -2.19
N THR A 30 -10.55 19.06 -2.61
CA THR A 30 -10.34 20.19 -1.71
C THR A 30 -11.61 20.50 -0.90
N GLU A 31 -12.79 20.41 -1.51
CA GLU A 31 -14.07 20.57 -0.82
C GLU A 31 -14.30 19.47 0.23
N ILE A 32 -14.03 18.21 -0.14
CA ILE A 32 -14.13 17.06 0.77
C ILE A 32 -13.19 17.25 1.96
N ALA A 33 -11.93 17.63 1.69
CA ALA A 33 -10.95 17.90 2.73
C ALA A 33 -11.44 19.00 3.69
N LYS A 34 -11.97 20.12 3.17
CA LYS A 34 -12.54 21.20 3.98
C LYS A 34 -13.68 20.70 4.88
N LYS A 35 -14.64 19.93 4.33
CA LYS A 35 -15.76 19.38 5.09
C LYS A 35 -15.29 18.45 6.22
N ILE A 36 -14.35 17.54 5.92
CA ILE A 36 -13.85 16.56 6.90
C ILE A 36 -13.03 17.26 7.98
N ASN A 37 -12.17 18.21 7.59
CA ASN A 37 -11.35 18.98 8.52
C ASN A 37 -12.24 19.80 9.47
N ALA A 38 -13.31 20.42 8.96
CA ALA A 38 -14.25 21.18 9.78
C ALA A 38 -15.02 20.30 10.79
N LYS A 39 -15.37 19.06 10.42
CA LYS A 39 -16.16 18.17 11.29
C LYS A 39 -15.32 17.45 12.35
N TYR A 40 -14.09 17.05 12.01
CA TYR A 40 -13.27 16.17 12.85
C TYR A 40 -11.97 16.81 13.35
N ASP A 41 -11.77 18.12 13.13
CA ASP A 41 -10.53 18.85 13.45
C ASP A 41 -9.27 18.16 12.90
N THR A 42 -9.36 17.72 11.64
CA THR A 42 -8.25 17.05 10.94
C THR A 42 -7.54 18.01 9.98
N ARG A 43 -6.37 17.60 9.49
CA ARG A 43 -5.57 18.35 8.50
C ARG A 43 -5.38 17.57 7.21
N TRP A 44 -6.46 16.97 6.71
CA TRP A 44 -6.41 16.21 5.46
C TRP A 44 -6.28 17.18 4.27
N HIS A 45 -5.46 16.81 3.29
CA HIS A 45 -5.31 17.51 2.02
C HIS A 45 -5.70 16.58 0.85
N LYS A 46 -5.80 17.13 -0.37
CA LYS A 46 -6.31 16.40 -1.55
C LYS A 46 -5.67 15.02 -1.75
N THR A 47 -4.35 14.93 -1.59
CA THR A 47 -3.60 13.66 -1.72
C THR A 47 -4.02 12.62 -0.69
N VAL A 48 -4.30 13.04 0.56
CA VAL A 48 -4.77 12.14 1.62
C VAL A 48 -6.17 11.63 1.30
N ILE A 49 -7.07 12.50 0.83
CA ILE A 49 -8.42 12.10 0.42
C ILE A 49 -8.36 11.06 -0.69
N ASN A 50 -7.63 11.36 -1.78
CA ASN A 50 -7.48 10.46 -2.91
C ASN A 50 -6.88 9.11 -2.48
N HIS A 51 -5.81 9.14 -1.66
CA HIS A 51 -5.20 7.93 -1.12
C HIS A 51 -6.19 7.10 -0.29
N LYS A 52 -6.98 7.73 0.60
CA LYS A 52 -7.97 7.02 1.42
C LYS A 52 -9.11 6.41 0.60
N ILE A 53 -9.57 7.07 -0.46
CA ILE A 53 -10.56 6.53 -1.40
C ILE A 53 -9.97 5.31 -2.13
N ASN A 54 -8.74 5.42 -2.63
CA ASN A 54 -8.07 4.30 -3.32
C ASN A 54 -7.83 3.11 -2.39
N CYS A 55 -7.41 3.33 -1.14
CA CYS A 55 -7.31 2.26 -0.16
C CYS A 55 -8.66 1.57 0.08
N ALA A 56 -9.74 2.33 0.21
CA ALA A 56 -11.07 1.75 0.41
C ALA A 56 -11.55 0.94 -0.80
N ARG A 57 -11.22 1.38 -2.03
CA ARG A 57 -11.46 0.62 -3.26
C ARG A 57 -10.68 -0.70 -3.27
N GLN A 58 -9.38 -0.65 -3.03
CA GLN A 58 -8.54 -1.85 -2.98
C GLN A 58 -9.03 -2.84 -1.91
N SER A 59 -9.41 -2.36 -0.73
CA SER A 59 -10.02 -3.20 0.31
C SER A 59 -11.33 -3.82 -0.15
N TYR A 60 -12.18 -3.09 -0.87
CA TYR A 60 -13.42 -3.61 -1.45
C TYR A 60 -13.15 -4.66 -2.53
N ASP A 61 -12.21 -4.43 -3.44
CA ASP A 61 -11.83 -5.39 -4.48
C ASP A 61 -11.30 -6.68 -3.87
N ALA A 62 -10.44 -6.59 -2.85
CA ALA A 62 -9.96 -7.75 -2.10
C ALA A 62 -11.09 -8.51 -1.39
N ALA A 63 -12.09 -7.80 -0.84
CA ALA A 63 -13.26 -8.43 -0.24
C ALA A 63 -14.12 -9.15 -1.30
N ARG A 64 -14.23 -8.59 -2.51
CA ARG A 64 -14.95 -9.22 -3.64
C ARG A 64 -14.25 -10.50 -4.11
N GLU A 65 -12.92 -10.49 -4.22
CA GLU A 65 -12.12 -11.69 -4.53
C GLU A 65 -12.25 -12.76 -3.44
N LEU A 66 -12.31 -12.33 -2.17
CA LEU A 66 -12.52 -13.24 -1.05
C LEU A 66 -13.90 -13.91 -1.10
N ILE A 67 -14.95 -13.21 -1.54
CA ILE A 67 -16.27 -13.81 -1.76
C ILE A 67 -16.24 -14.78 -2.93
N ALA A 68 -15.67 -14.38 -4.07
CA ALA A 68 -15.58 -15.24 -5.25
C ALA A 68 -14.81 -16.55 -4.96
N SER A 69 -13.74 -16.48 -4.17
CA SER A 69 -13.00 -17.67 -3.74
C SER A 69 -13.76 -18.52 -2.70
N ALA A 70 -14.55 -17.90 -1.83
CA ALA A 70 -15.38 -18.60 -0.85
C ALA A 70 -16.55 -19.36 -1.51
N GLU A 71 -17.15 -18.78 -2.56
CA GLU A 71 -18.18 -19.44 -3.38
C GLU A 71 -17.65 -20.72 -4.04
N ALA A 72 -16.39 -20.72 -4.47
CA ALA A 72 -15.72 -21.90 -5.01
C ALA A 72 -15.35 -22.96 -3.95
N GLY A 73 -15.18 -22.55 -2.68
CA GLY A 73 -14.55 -23.37 -1.62
C GLY A 73 -15.46 -23.88 -0.50
N LYS A 74 -16.79 -23.66 -0.55
CA LYS A 74 -17.74 -23.98 0.53
C LYS A 74 -17.28 -23.46 1.91
N LEU A 75 -16.83 -22.21 1.98
CA LEU A 75 -16.45 -21.60 3.26
C LEU A 75 -17.69 -21.38 4.14
N ASP A 76 -17.59 -21.64 5.45
CA ASP A 76 -18.66 -21.33 6.42
C ASP A 76 -19.02 -19.83 6.35
N PRO A 77 -20.31 -19.48 6.16
CA PRO A 77 -20.79 -18.10 6.11
C PRO A 77 -20.34 -17.22 7.29
N LYS A 78 -20.24 -17.78 8.51
CA LYS A 78 -19.80 -17.02 9.69
C LYS A 78 -18.31 -16.67 9.63
N ILE A 79 -17.49 -17.59 9.11
CA ILE A 79 -16.05 -17.38 8.92
C ILE A 79 -15.83 -16.36 7.79
N LEU A 80 -16.59 -16.50 6.70
CA LEU A 80 -16.60 -15.58 5.58
C LEU A 80 -16.91 -14.15 6.05
N GLN A 81 -17.98 -13.96 6.82
CA GLN A 81 -18.37 -12.65 7.33
C GLN A 81 -17.30 -12.01 8.22
N ARG A 82 -16.65 -12.78 9.11
CA ARG A 82 -15.54 -12.27 9.94
C ARG A 82 -14.35 -11.84 9.10
N ARG A 83 -13.97 -12.65 8.10
CA ARG A 83 -12.86 -12.31 7.19
C ARG A 83 -13.19 -11.09 6.34
N LEU A 84 -14.43 -10.98 5.86
CA LEU A 84 -14.93 -9.84 5.10
C LEU A 84 -14.81 -8.53 5.88
N MET A 85 -15.26 -8.52 7.14
CA MET A 85 -15.17 -7.35 8.01
C MET A 85 -13.72 -6.96 8.36
N PHE A 86 -12.81 -7.94 8.35
CA PHE A 86 -11.39 -7.68 8.55
C PHE A 86 -10.73 -7.06 7.31
N VAL A 87 -11.03 -7.59 6.12
CA VAL A 87 -10.46 -7.13 4.84
C VAL A 87 -11.05 -5.77 4.42
N CYS A 88 -12.36 -5.61 4.56
CA CYS A 88 -13.06 -4.37 4.24
C CYS A 88 -14.10 -4.06 5.32
N PRO A 89 -13.73 -3.28 6.36
CA PRO A 89 -14.65 -2.86 7.42
C PRO A 89 -15.87 -2.09 6.90
N LEU A 90 -15.76 -1.52 5.71
CA LEU A 90 -16.79 -0.70 5.05
C LEU A 90 -17.60 -1.48 4.00
N TYR A 91 -17.41 -2.81 3.90
CA TYR A 91 -18.03 -3.65 2.87
C TYR A 91 -19.53 -3.43 2.76
N ASN A 92 -20.27 -3.48 3.88
CA ASN A 92 -21.73 -3.34 3.88
C ASN A 92 -22.23 -1.99 3.33
N LYS A 93 -21.42 -0.93 3.45
CA LYS A 93 -21.74 0.39 2.90
C LYS A 93 -21.38 0.49 1.42
N LEU A 94 -20.24 -0.08 1.03
CA LEU A 94 -19.71 -0.01 -0.33
C LEU A 94 -20.40 -0.98 -1.29
N HIS A 95 -20.81 -2.16 -0.81
CA HIS A 95 -21.30 -3.25 -1.66
C HIS A 95 -22.60 -2.92 -2.41
N PRO A 96 -23.66 -2.36 -1.78
CA PRO A 96 -24.86 -1.97 -2.51
C PRO A 96 -24.56 -0.96 -3.61
N PHE A 97 -23.64 -0.03 -3.33
CA PHE A 97 -23.25 1.03 -4.23
C PHE A 97 -22.46 0.53 -5.46
N TYR A 98 -21.40 -0.27 -5.25
CA TYR A 98 -20.63 -0.81 -6.37
C TYR A 98 -21.38 -1.87 -7.18
N THR A 99 -22.35 -2.57 -6.55
CA THR A 99 -23.17 -3.58 -7.24
C THR A 99 -24.24 -2.94 -8.12
N SER A 100 -24.91 -1.87 -7.66
CA SER A 100 -25.88 -1.14 -8.48
C SER A 100 -25.23 -0.51 -9.71
N MET A 101 -23.99 -0.03 -9.58
CA MET A 101 -23.20 0.50 -10.69
C MET A 101 -22.83 -0.57 -11.74
N ALA A 102 -22.44 -1.77 -11.29
CA ALA A 102 -22.15 -2.88 -12.19
C ALA A 102 -23.39 -3.37 -12.95
N ALA A 103 -24.58 -3.26 -12.33
CA ALA A 103 -25.84 -3.59 -12.99
C ALA A 103 -26.27 -2.54 -14.03
N GLY A 104 -25.97 -1.26 -13.79
CA GLY A 104 -26.33 -0.14 -14.66
C GLY A 104 -25.53 -0.07 -15.98
N SER A 105 -24.33 -0.67 -16.06
CA SER A 105 -23.55 -0.65 -17.31
C SER A 105 -24.01 -1.68 -18.35
N ASN A 106 -24.89 -2.61 -17.99
CA ASN A 106 -25.34 -3.70 -18.86
C ASN A 106 -26.77 -3.52 -19.41
N SER A 107 -27.43 -2.39 -19.15
CA SER A 107 -28.81 -2.12 -19.61
C SER A 107 -28.91 -1.18 -20.81
N SER A 108 -27.81 -0.88 -21.50
CA SER A 108 -27.85 -0.24 -22.84
C SER A 108 -28.18 -1.29 -23.92
N GLU A 109 -29.25 -2.06 -23.75
CA GLU A 109 -29.92 -2.68 -24.88
C GLU A 109 -30.82 -1.63 -25.52
N HIS A 110 -30.54 -1.34 -26.79
CA HIS A 110 -31.44 -0.63 -27.69
C HIS A 110 -32.85 -1.22 -27.62
N GLN A 111 -33.73 -0.65 -26.80
CA GLN A 111 -35.17 -0.75 -26.98
C GLN A 111 -35.56 0.25 -28.06
N THR A 112 -35.60 -0.24 -29.30
CA THR A 112 -36.46 0.33 -30.33
C THR A 112 -37.91 0.08 -29.94
N ASP A 113 -38.69 1.15 -29.92
CA ASP A 113 -40.10 1.20 -29.59
C ASP A 113 -40.92 0.09 -30.25
N TYR A 114 -41.55 -0.76 -29.43
CA TYR A 114 -42.82 -1.38 -29.82
C TYR A 114 -43.77 -1.46 -28.62
N SER A 115 -44.73 -0.55 -28.68
CA SER A 115 -45.99 -0.47 -27.94
C SER A 115 -46.69 -1.82 -27.81
N GLY A 116 -47.18 -2.14 -26.60
CA GLY A 116 -48.33 -3.03 -26.44
C GLY A 116 -48.48 -3.79 -25.12
N SER A 117 -49.39 -3.28 -24.28
CA SER A 117 -50.41 -4.08 -23.57
C SER A 117 -50.12 -4.74 -22.20
N THR A 118 -50.75 -4.12 -21.19
CA THR A 118 -51.67 -4.70 -20.17
C THR A 118 -51.23 -5.74 -19.14
N LEU A 119 -51.56 -5.38 -17.88
CA LEU A 119 -52.11 -6.21 -16.78
C LEU A 119 -51.22 -7.30 -16.15
N GLY A 120 -51.05 -7.21 -14.82
CA GLY A 120 -50.73 -8.39 -14.02
C GLY A 120 -50.29 -8.13 -12.58
N LYS A 121 -51.24 -7.86 -11.67
CA LYS A 121 -51.06 -8.06 -10.22
C LYS A 121 -50.73 -9.54 -9.94
N ARG A 122 -49.79 -9.83 -9.02
CA ARG A 122 -50.00 -10.89 -8.01
C ARG A 122 -49.09 -10.76 -6.78
N VAL A 123 -49.78 -10.72 -5.66
CA VAL A 123 -49.36 -10.97 -4.28
C VAL A 123 -49.39 -12.49 -4.03
N THR A 124 -48.43 -13.01 -3.26
CA THR A 124 -48.53 -14.11 -2.25
C THR A 124 -47.10 -14.33 -1.69
N SER A 125 -46.71 -14.17 -0.42
CA SER A 125 -47.16 -14.73 0.88
C SER A 125 -47.18 -16.26 0.96
N ILE A 126 -46.14 -16.86 1.55
CA ILE A 126 -46.02 -18.24 2.08
C ILE A 126 -44.99 -18.13 3.25
N SER A 127 -45.38 -18.06 4.54
CA SER A 127 -45.67 -19.14 5.51
C SER A 127 -44.47 -20.10 5.70
N ASP A 128 -43.75 -20.09 6.82
CA ASP A 128 -44.06 -20.73 8.13
C ASP A 128 -44.61 -22.15 7.99
N ASP A 129 -43.78 -23.15 8.37
CA ASP A 129 -44.13 -24.43 9.03
C ASP A 129 -42.99 -25.45 8.85
N LEU A 130 -42.26 -25.77 9.92
CA LEU A 130 -41.66 -27.10 10.15
C LEU A 130 -41.14 -27.20 11.59
N GLU A 131 -42.05 -27.62 12.47
CA GLU A 131 -41.74 -28.21 13.76
C GLU A 131 -41.13 -29.61 13.61
N GLU A 132 -40.30 -29.95 14.60
CA GLU A 132 -40.14 -31.24 15.30
C GLU A 132 -40.35 -32.52 14.49
N ASP A 133 -39.34 -33.40 14.45
CA ASP A 133 -39.22 -34.45 15.47
C ASP A 133 -38.06 -35.43 15.18
N ILE A 134 -37.81 -36.29 16.16
CA ILE A 134 -37.15 -37.61 16.09
C ILE A 134 -35.67 -37.68 16.50
N PHE A 135 -35.51 -37.87 17.81
CA PHE A 135 -34.49 -38.71 18.45
C PHE A 135 -34.13 -39.97 17.63
N GLY A 136 -32.89 -40.02 17.14
CA GLY A 136 -32.24 -41.22 16.64
C GLY A 136 -30.97 -41.48 17.45
N SER A 137 -31.09 -42.29 18.49
CA SER A 137 -29.94 -42.91 19.16
C SER A 137 -29.27 -43.86 18.19
N ASP A 138 -28.01 -43.63 17.86
CA ASP A 138 -27.13 -44.71 17.40
C ASP A 138 -25.71 -44.50 17.93
N ASN A 139 -25.45 -45.26 18.99
CA ASN A 139 -24.11 -45.61 19.48
C ASN A 139 -23.38 -46.41 18.40
N SER A 140 -22.40 -45.80 17.75
CA SER A 140 -21.22 -46.49 17.21
C SER A 140 -20.01 -45.69 17.68
N PHE A 141 -19.38 -46.04 18.79
CA PHE A 141 -18.38 -47.10 18.91
C PHE A 141 -17.49 -47.20 17.67
N TYR A 142 -16.71 -46.15 17.41
CA TYR A 142 -15.51 -46.27 16.60
C TYR A 142 -14.35 -46.71 17.49
N ASP A 143 -13.98 -47.98 17.32
CA ASP A 143 -12.63 -48.50 17.56
C ASP A 143 -11.63 -47.65 16.77
N LEU A 144 -10.94 -46.74 17.45
CA LEU A 144 -9.69 -46.19 16.98
C LEU A 144 -8.59 -47.17 17.40
N GLN A 145 -8.27 -48.09 16.48
CA GLN A 145 -7.07 -48.88 16.54
C GLN A 145 -5.86 -47.96 16.34
N ASP A 146 -4.91 -48.12 17.26
CA ASP A 146 -3.56 -47.57 17.19
C ASP A 146 -2.87 -48.03 15.90
N SER A 147 -2.64 -47.08 14.98
CA SER A 147 -1.73 -47.25 13.86
C SER A 147 -0.36 -46.73 14.29
N GLU A 148 0.42 -47.63 14.89
CA GLU A 148 1.86 -47.47 15.05
C GLU A 148 2.55 -47.56 13.68
N GLY A 149 3.56 -46.70 13.48
CA GLY A 149 4.67 -46.94 12.56
C GLY A 149 4.43 -46.59 11.09
N GLU A 150 5.12 -45.57 10.61
CA GLU A 150 6.22 -45.81 9.65
C GLU A 150 7.08 -44.55 9.53
N ASP A 151 8.33 -44.72 9.94
CA ASP A 151 9.46 -43.88 9.63
C ASP A 151 9.68 -43.85 8.11
N GLU A 152 9.69 -42.67 7.50
CA GLU A 152 10.47 -42.46 6.27
C GLU A 152 11.33 -41.21 6.38
N GLN A 153 12.60 -41.50 6.67
CA GLN A 153 13.73 -40.67 6.32
C GLN A 153 13.68 -40.35 4.82
N SER A 154 13.68 -39.06 4.48
CA SER A 154 14.04 -38.62 3.12
C SER A 154 15.05 -37.49 3.22
N GLU A 155 16.31 -37.91 3.37
CA GLU A 155 17.47 -37.15 2.96
C GLU A 155 17.47 -37.04 1.42
N ARG A 156 17.28 -35.83 0.92
CA ARG A 156 17.74 -35.37 -0.40
C ARG A 156 17.62 -33.85 -0.38
N GLY A 157 18.63 -33.06 -0.66
CA GLY A 157 19.82 -33.31 -1.44
C GLY A 157 20.16 -31.95 -2.05
N GLU A 158 21.41 -31.58 -1.90
CA GLU A 158 22.01 -30.33 -2.30
C GLU A 158 21.67 -29.93 -3.75
N SER A 159 21.43 -28.64 -3.98
CA SER A 159 21.76 -28.02 -5.28
C SER A 159 21.98 -26.53 -5.09
N ALA A 160 23.21 -26.20 -4.69
CA ALA A 160 23.81 -24.91 -4.97
C ALA A 160 23.75 -24.63 -6.48
N ARG A 161 23.13 -23.52 -6.87
CA ARG A 161 23.25 -22.98 -8.24
C ARG A 161 23.84 -21.56 -8.15
N PRO A 162 25.05 -21.34 -8.68
CA PRO A 162 25.67 -20.02 -8.66
C PRO A 162 25.21 -19.20 -9.88
N GLY A 163 25.14 -17.87 -9.66
CA GLY A 163 25.48 -16.85 -10.64
C GLY A 163 24.70 -16.81 -11.95
N ARG A 164 23.74 -15.89 -12.05
CA ARG A 164 23.43 -15.26 -13.34
C ARG A 164 23.18 -13.77 -13.14
N SER A 165 24.25 -13.01 -13.28
CA SER A 165 24.25 -11.56 -13.45
C SER A 165 23.76 -11.27 -14.87
N GLU A 166 22.48 -10.96 -15.04
CA GLU A 166 21.97 -10.33 -16.26
C GLU A 166 21.86 -8.83 -16.03
N ALA A 167 22.81 -8.11 -16.63
CA ALA A 167 22.73 -6.68 -16.85
C ALA A 167 21.58 -6.40 -17.82
N LEU A 168 20.44 -5.97 -17.30
CA LEU A 168 19.42 -5.30 -18.11
C LEU A 168 19.76 -3.81 -18.18
N GLN A 169 20.41 -3.42 -19.28
CA GLN A 169 20.30 -2.08 -19.83
C GLN A 169 18.84 -1.86 -20.22
N ARG A 170 18.11 -1.02 -19.46
CA ARG A 170 16.89 -0.39 -19.93
C ARG A 170 17.23 1.04 -20.31
N ASP A 171 17.23 1.28 -21.61
CA ASP A 171 17.10 2.60 -22.20
C ASP A 171 15.72 3.16 -21.79
N GLU A 172 15.71 4.21 -20.97
CA GLU A 172 14.52 5.05 -20.80
C GLU A 172 14.55 6.19 -21.83
N PRO A 173 13.45 6.43 -22.57
CA PRO A 173 13.36 7.56 -23.46
C PRO A 173 13.02 8.86 -22.70
N GLY A 174 13.92 9.83 -22.83
CA GLY A 174 13.61 11.25 -23.04
C GLY A 174 12.49 11.88 -22.20
N SER A 175 12.83 12.28 -20.97
CA SER A 175 12.09 13.32 -20.25
C SER A 175 12.35 14.67 -20.91
N SER A 176 11.36 15.18 -21.64
CA SER A 176 11.40 16.51 -22.27
C SER A 176 11.32 17.59 -21.19
N TYR A 177 12.48 18.08 -20.76
CA TYR A 177 12.57 19.34 -20.02
C TYR A 177 12.14 20.48 -20.95
N THR A 178 11.01 21.10 -20.64
CA THR A 178 10.63 22.40 -21.22
C THR A 178 11.54 23.47 -20.61
N GLU A 179 12.64 23.72 -21.32
CA GLU A 179 13.56 24.81 -21.07
C GLU A 179 12.84 26.15 -21.28
N LYS A 180 12.33 26.72 -20.19
CA LYS A 180 11.91 28.12 -20.16
C LYS A 180 13.15 28.99 -20.36
N ARG A 181 13.40 29.39 -21.60
CA ARG A 181 14.38 30.44 -21.94
C ARG A 181 13.98 31.73 -21.23
N HIS A 182 14.64 32.01 -20.11
CA HIS A 182 14.70 33.36 -19.59
C HIS A 182 15.53 34.19 -20.57
N ILE A 183 14.86 35.10 -21.27
CA ILE A 183 15.51 36.15 -22.07
C ILE A 183 16.40 36.93 -21.11
N SER A 184 17.71 36.84 -21.31
CA SER A 184 18.72 37.55 -20.52
C SER A 184 18.59 39.05 -20.79
N GLN A 185 18.74 39.85 -19.73
CA GLN A 185 18.77 41.33 -19.82
C GLN A 185 19.89 41.87 -20.74
N ASP A 186 20.83 41.03 -21.19
CA ASP A 186 21.87 41.46 -22.13
C ASP A 186 21.35 41.72 -23.56
N ASP A 187 20.26 41.07 -24.00
CA ASP A 187 19.69 41.30 -25.33
C ASP A 187 19.05 42.69 -25.46
N THR A 188 18.66 43.31 -24.34
CA THR A 188 18.13 44.69 -24.34
C THR A 188 19.21 45.76 -24.52
N ARG A 189 20.48 45.49 -24.17
CA ARG A 189 21.57 46.47 -24.34
C ARG A 189 22.07 46.55 -25.78
N THR A 190 22.03 45.45 -26.53
CA THR A 190 22.40 45.47 -27.96
C THR A 190 21.43 46.29 -28.81
N LEU A 191 20.16 46.41 -28.40
CA LEU A 191 19.16 47.24 -29.09
C LEU A 191 19.33 48.74 -28.80
N GLU A 192 19.77 49.13 -27.61
CA GLU A 192 20.02 50.54 -27.27
C GLU A 192 21.26 51.09 -28.00
N VAL A 193 22.31 50.28 -28.18
CA VAL A 193 23.51 50.68 -28.95
C VAL A 193 23.18 50.86 -30.43
N ALA A 194 22.31 50.00 -31.00
CA ALA A 194 21.85 50.15 -32.38
C ALA A 194 21.01 51.43 -32.60
N GLY A 195 20.24 51.85 -31.59
CA GLY A 195 19.51 53.12 -31.62
C GLY A 195 20.44 54.34 -31.60
N ALA A 196 21.45 54.34 -30.72
CA ALA A 196 22.40 55.46 -30.58
C ALA A 196 23.29 55.65 -31.83
N VAL A 197 23.69 54.56 -32.52
CA VAL A 197 24.47 54.65 -33.76
C VAL A 197 23.65 55.29 -34.90
N ASN A 198 22.34 55.10 -34.91
CA ASN A 198 21.45 55.68 -35.93
C ASN A 198 21.22 57.20 -35.73
N GLU A 199 21.18 57.66 -34.47
CA GLU A 199 21.09 59.10 -34.15
C GLU A 199 22.40 59.86 -34.46
N ILE A 200 23.57 59.25 -34.28
CA ILE A 200 24.85 59.89 -34.63
C ILE A 200 25.02 60.01 -36.15
N THR A 201 24.57 58.99 -36.90
CA THR A 201 24.65 58.99 -38.38
C THR A 201 23.77 60.08 -38.99
N THR A 202 22.57 60.28 -38.43
CA THR A 202 21.64 61.33 -38.89
C THR A 202 22.09 62.75 -38.54
N MET A 203 22.83 62.95 -37.45
CA MET A 203 23.43 64.26 -37.15
C MET A 203 24.58 64.62 -38.10
N TYR A 204 25.35 63.65 -38.59
CA TYR A 204 26.45 63.92 -39.53
C TYR A 204 25.95 64.28 -40.94
N ASP A 205 24.88 63.63 -41.41
CA ASP A 205 24.27 63.95 -42.71
C ASP A 205 23.54 65.31 -42.71
N GLY A 206 23.07 65.78 -41.54
CA GLY A 206 22.42 67.09 -41.40
C GLY A 206 23.37 68.29 -41.43
N VAL A 207 24.65 68.11 -41.11
CA VAL A 207 25.63 69.22 -41.05
C VAL A 207 26.33 69.46 -42.39
N ASN A 208 26.33 68.49 -43.30
CA ASN A 208 27.08 68.56 -44.55
C ASN A 208 26.37 69.31 -45.71
N ASN A 209 25.23 69.95 -45.43
CA ASN A 209 24.40 70.63 -46.44
C ASN A 209 24.31 72.17 -46.28
N GLN A 210 25.17 72.79 -45.47
CA GLN A 210 25.33 74.25 -45.51
C GLN A 210 26.49 74.63 -46.44
N GLN A 211 26.13 74.95 -47.68
CA GLN A 211 26.97 75.66 -48.65
C GLN A 211 27.46 76.99 -48.06
N TYR A 212 28.63 77.00 -47.44
CA TYR A 212 29.41 78.21 -47.22
C TYR A 212 30.27 78.47 -48.47
N SER A 213 29.69 79.16 -49.45
CA SER A 213 30.46 79.81 -50.51
C SER A 213 31.06 81.10 -49.95
N GLY A 214 32.25 80.99 -49.35
CA GLY A 214 33.02 82.13 -48.85
C GLY A 214 34.48 82.00 -49.27
N GLU A 215 34.91 82.89 -50.14
CA GLU A 215 36.28 83.00 -50.64
C GLU A 215 37.27 83.18 -49.47
N TYR A 216 38.10 82.15 -49.22
CA TYR A 216 39.28 82.23 -48.36
C TYR A 216 40.47 81.59 -49.09
N SER A 217 41.01 82.31 -50.08
CA SER A 217 42.22 81.92 -50.80
C SER A 217 43.44 82.67 -50.24
N HIS A 218 44.00 82.24 -49.10
CA HIS A 218 45.42 82.46 -48.75
C HIS A 218 45.74 81.88 -47.37
N TYR A 219 46.03 80.59 -47.29
CA TYR A 219 46.96 79.95 -46.34
C TYR A 219 47.11 78.48 -46.79
N ARG A 220 47.84 78.29 -47.90
CA ARG A 220 48.22 76.95 -48.38
C ARG A 220 49.49 76.53 -47.62
N CYS A 221 49.37 76.39 -46.30
CA CYS A 221 50.35 75.68 -45.49
C CYS A 221 50.12 74.16 -45.71
N ASP A 222 51.19 73.37 -45.65
CA ASP A 222 51.25 71.96 -46.04
C ASP A 222 50.23 71.05 -45.33
N TYR A 223 49.01 70.99 -45.85
CA TYR A 223 47.91 70.14 -45.36
C TYR A 223 48.26 68.64 -45.34
N ARG A 224 49.20 68.20 -46.18
CA ARG A 224 49.64 66.79 -46.23
C ARG A 224 50.33 66.34 -44.95
N ASP A 225 51.16 67.18 -44.35
CA ASP A 225 51.87 66.82 -43.13
C ASP A 225 50.90 66.70 -41.94
N TYR A 226 49.85 67.51 -41.94
CA TYR A 226 48.80 67.44 -40.93
C TYR A 226 47.96 66.17 -41.07
N GLU A 227 47.56 65.81 -42.29
CA GLU A 227 46.85 64.55 -42.57
C GLU A 227 47.67 63.33 -42.14
N ASP A 228 48.97 63.29 -42.45
CA ASP A 228 49.85 62.18 -42.07
C ASP A 228 50.04 62.04 -40.56
N ILE A 229 50.03 63.17 -39.81
CA ILE A 229 50.09 63.17 -38.35
C ILE A 229 48.77 62.63 -37.77
N HIS A 230 47.63 63.04 -38.31
CA HIS A 230 46.31 62.56 -37.86
C HIS A 230 46.10 61.08 -38.16
N ILE A 231 46.47 60.62 -39.35
CA ILE A 231 46.38 59.20 -39.73
C ILE A 231 47.24 58.35 -38.79
N ARG A 232 48.50 58.76 -38.54
CA ARG A 232 49.36 58.06 -37.59
C ARG A 232 48.76 58.03 -36.18
N ARG A 233 48.18 59.14 -35.73
CA ARG A 233 47.55 59.22 -34.41
C ARG A 233 46.32 58.34 -34.29
N ILE A 234 45.49 58.28 -35.33
CA ILE A 234 44.32 57.39 -35.40
C ILE A 234 44.79 55.93 -35.33
N GLN A 235 45.77 55.54 -36.14
CA GLN A 235 46.30 54.18 -36.12
C GLN A 235 46.95 53.78 -34.78
N GLU A 236 47.60 54.73 -34.09
CA GLU A 236 48.13 54.51 -32.73
C GLU A 236 47.01 54.30 -31.71
N LEU A 237 45.94 55.09 -31.79
CA LEU A 237 44.77 54.95 -30.92
C LEU A 237 44.04 53.63 -31.19
N GLU A 238 43.87 53.25 -32.45
CA GLU A 238 43.28 51.96 -32.85
C GLU A 238 44.11 50.79 -32.31
N ARG A 239 45.45 50.81 -32.49
CA ARG A 239 46.33 49.78 -31.93
C ARG A 239 46.27 49.72 -30.41
N SER A 240 46.23 50.88 -29.74
CA SER A 240 46.10 50.96 -28.28
C SER A 240 44.75 50.39 -27.80
N HIS A 241 43.65 50.78 -28.46
CA HIS A 241 42.31 50.27 -28.14
C HIS A 241 42.22 48.76 -28.37
N MET A 242 42.68 48.27 -29.51
CA MET A 242 42.71 46.83 -29.81
C MET A 242 43.52 46.06 -28.77
N GLY A 243 44.69 46.56 -28.36
CA GLY A 243 45.48 45.94 -27.29
C GLY A 243 44.75 45.93 -25.93
N MET A 244 44.03 47.00 -25.58
CA MET A 244 43.19 47.00 -24.37
C MET A 244 42.03 46.01 -24.46
N PHE A 245 41.37 45.89 -25.62
CA PHE A 245 40.29 44.92 -25.84
C PHE A 245 40.79 43.48 -25.78
N GLU A 246 41.94 43.17 -26.38
CA GLU A 246 42.56 41.84 -26.32
C GLU A 246 42.90 41.48 -24.87
N LYS A 247 43.54 42.41 -24.13
CA LYS A 247 43.87 42.20 -22.72
C LYS A 247 42.62 41.94 -21.87
N ARG A 248 41.56 42.74 -22.06
CA ARG A 248 40.30 42.55 -21.33
C ARG A 248 39.62 41.23 -21.69
N THR A 249 39.66 40.84 -22.96
CA THR A 249 39.14 39.54 -23.41
C THR A 249 39.89 38.38 -22.76
N GLN A 250 41.23 38.45 -22.68
CA GLN A 250 42.05 37.44 -21.99
C GLN A 250 41.76 37.37 -20.48
N GLU A 251 41.60 38.51 -19.82
CA GLU A 251 41.22 38.56 -18.39
C GLU A 251 39.84 37.94 -18.15
N LEU A 252 38.86 38.23 -19.02
CA LEU A 252 37.53 37.60 -18.97
C LEU A 252 37.59 36.09 -19.22
N GLU A 253 38.41 35.64 -20.17
CA GLU A 253 38.57 34.21 -20.45
C GLU A 253 39.24 33.48 -19.27
N MET A 254 40.26 34.06 -18.65
CA MET A 254 40.90 33.49 -17.47
C MET A 254 39.94 33.40 -16.28
N THR A 255 39.18 34.46 -16.01
CA THR A 255 38.21 34.47 -14.90
C THR A 255 37.06 33.49 -15.15
N PHE A 256 36.58 33.40 -16.39
CA PHE A 256 35.58 32.40 -16.79
C PHE A 256 36.10 30.97 -16.61
N ASN A 257 37.30 30.67 -17.10
CA ASN A 257 37.90 29.33 -16.96
C ASN A 257 38.16 28.96 -15.50
N GLN A 258 38.61 29.91 -14.68
CA GLN A 258 38.76 29.71 -13.25
C GLN A 258 37.41 29.39 -12.59
N ARG A 259 36.36 30.15 -12.92
CA ARG A 259 35.02 29.90 -12.36
C ARG A 259 34.46 28.55 -12.79
N MET A 260 34.67 28.16 -14.04
CA MET A 260 34.28 26.83 -14.53
C MET A 260 35.00 25.70 -13.81
N LYS A 261 36.29 25.89 -13.47
CA LYS A 261 37.06 24.94 -12.66
C LYS A 261 36.51 24.83 -11.23
N GLU A 262 36.25 25.96 -10.57
CA GLU A 262 35.64 25.99 -9.22
C GLU A 262 34.29 25.27 -9.20
N LEU A 263 33.42 25.53 -10.18
CA LEU A 263 32.12 24.87 -10.30
C LEU A 263 32.25 23.35 -10.53
N ALA A 264 33.26 22.92 -11.27
CA ALA A 264 33.53 21.49 -11.47
C ALA A 264 33.99 20.83 -10.15
N GLU A 265 34.83 21.49 -9.37
CA GLU A 265 35.28 21.01 -8.05
C GLU A 265 34.12 20.99 -7.03
N GLU A 266 33.29 22.03 -6.98
CA GLU A 266 32.08 22.09 -6.15
C GLU A 266 31.10 20.95 -6.51
N ARG A 267 30.89 20.70 -7.82
CA ARG A 267 30.04 19.59 -8.27
C ARG A 267 30.62 18.23 -7.87
N ALA A 268 31.93 18.04 -7.99
CA ALA A 268 32.58 16.79 -7.60
C ALA A 268 32.48 16.53 -6.09
N THR A 269 32.73 17.55 -5.27
CA THR A 269 32.61 17.45 -3.81
C THR A 269 31.17 17.20 -3.35
N PHE A 270 30.19 17.87 -3.98
CA PHE A 270 28.78 17.62 -3.73
C PHE A 270 28.38 16.18 -4.11
N SER A 271 28.80 15.69 -5.28
CA SER A 271 28.52 14.30 -5.70
C SER A 271 29.10 13.30 -4.70
N ALA A 272 30.37 13.46 -4.30
CA ALA A 272 31.02 12.57 -3.34
C ALA A 272 30.33 12.58 -1.96
N ARG A 273 29.79 13.73 -1.54
CA ARG A 273 28.99 13.84 -0.32
C ARG A 273 27.67 13.09 -0.44
N MET A 274 26.94 13.27 -1.53
CA MET A 274 25.68 12.57 -1.78
C MET A 274 25.87 11.05 -1.84
N ASP A 275 26.95 10.59 -2.48
CA ASP A 275 27.27 9.16 -2.53
C ASP A 275 27.59 8.59 -1.15
N ARG A 276 28.28 9.36 -0.29
CA ARG A 276 28.52 8.99 1.11
C ARG A 276 27.23 8.91 1.91
N GLU A 277 26.39 9.95 1.86
CA GLU A 277 25.11 9.99 2.58
C GLU A 277 24.18 8.85 2.11
N ARG A 278 24.15 8.55 0.81
CA ARG A 278 23.43 7.40 0.26
C ARG A 278 23.99 6.07 0.77
N GLY A 279 25.31 5.92 0.84
CA GLY A 279 25.96 4.73 1.39
C GLY A 279 25.63 4.51 2.87
N GLU A 280 25.69 5.57 3.68
CA GLU A 280 25.34 5.52 5.11
C GLU A 280 23.86 5.16 5.32
N PHE A 281 22.97 5.73 4.51
CA PHE A 281 21.55 5.39 4.55
C PHE A 281 21.29 3.92 4.20
N LEU A 282 21.93 3.40 3.15
CA LEU A 282 21.80 1.99 2.78
C LEU A 282 22.34 1.06 3.88
N ALA A 283 23.47 1.40 4.49
CA ALA A 283 24.04 0.63 5.60
C ALA A 283 23.13 0.64 6.84
N MET A 284 22.46 1.77 7.12
CA MET A 284 21.46 1.88 8.19
C MET A 284 20.26 0.96 7.91
N MET A 285 19.69 1.03 6.70
CA MET A 285 18.56 0.19 6.30
C MET A 285 18.90 -1.30 6.33
N GLU A 286 20.13 -1.69 5.96
CA GLU A 286 20.58 -3.08 6.05
C GLU A 286 20.69 -3.54 7.51
N ARG A 287 21.16 -2.66 8.41
CA ARG A 287 21.21 -2.95 9.86
C ARG A 287 19.81 -3.16 10.43
N GLU A 288 18.87 -2.26 10.14
CA GLU A 288 17.48 -2.38 10.60
C GLU A 288 16.82 -3.66 10.08
N ARG A 289 17.08 -4.04 8.83
CA ARG A 289 16.59 -5.31 8.27
C ARG A 289 17.15 -6.53 8.99
N LYS A 290 18.45 -6.52 9.33
CA LYS A 290 19.09 -7.61 10.09
C LYS A 290 18.55 -7.69 11.51
N GLU A 291 18.42 -6.56 12.19
CA GLU A 291 17.83 -6.50 13.53
C GLU A 291 16.39 -7.03 13.52
N PHE A 292 15.58 -6.61 12.54
CA PHE A 292 14.22 -7.10 12.38
C PHE A 292 14.17 -8.62 12.12
N ALA A 293 15.04 -9.15 11.25
CA ALA A 293 15.14 -10.58 10.99
C ALA A 293 15.48 -11.37 12.27
N THR A 294 16.50 -10.93 13.03
CA THR A 294 16.88 -11.59 14.28
C THR A 294 15.79 -11.52 15.35
N LYS A 295 15.01 -10.44 15.38
CA LYS A 295 13.85 -10.31 16.27
C LYS A 295 12.74 -11.30 15.88
N MET A 296 12.42 -11.41 14.60
CA MET A 296 11.43 -12.37 14.09
C MET A 296 11.85 -13.81 14.39
N ASP A 297 13.14 -14.14 14.22
CA ASP A 297 13.66 -15.48 14.54
C ASP A 297 13.56 -15.78 16.04
N ARG A 298 13.85 -14.80 16.90
CA ARG A 298 13.66 -14.94 18.36
C ARG A 298 12.19 -15.19 18.71
N GLU A 299 11.27 -14.38 18.19
CA GLU A 299 9.84 -14.54 18.46
C GLU A 299 9.31 -15.90 17.94
N ARG A 300 9.81 -16.38 16.81
CA ARG A 300 9.50 -17.73 16.30
C ARG A 300 9.99 -18.83 17.24
N MET A 301 11.24 -18.75 17.72
CA MET A 301 11.79 -19.73 18.66
C MET A 301 11.05 -19.73 20.01
N GLU A 302 10.68 -18.56 20.52
CA GLU A 302 9.88 -18.44 21.75
C GLU A 302 8.49 -19.04 21.57
N PHE A 303 7.87 -18.80 20.41
CA PHE A 303 6.56 -19.39 20.08
C PHE A 303 6.64 -20.91 19.97
N THR A 304 7.64 -21.47 19.28
CA THR A 304 7.80 -22.93 19.16
C THR A 304 8.06 -23.57 20.53
N ALA A 305 8.93 -22.97 21.36
CA ALA A 305 9.19 -23.46 22.71
C ALA A 305 7.93 -23.45 23.59
N LYS A 306 7.07 -22.42 23.43
CA LYS A 306 5.79 -22.36 24.14
C LYS A 306 4.84 -23.47 23.68
N MET A 307 4.74 -23.71 22.37
CA MET A 307 3.91 -24.78 21.82
C MET A 307 4.39 -26.17 22.26
N GLU A 308 5.69 -26.42 22.26
CA GLU A 308 6.28 -27.67 22.75
C GLU A 308 5.98 -27.89 24.24
N LYS A 309 6.05 -26.82 25.05
CA LYS A 309 5.68 -26.89 26.46
C LYS A 309 4.20 -27.21 26.66
N GLU A 310 3.32 -26.52 25.94
CA GLU A 310 1.87 -26.79 26.00
C GLU A 310 1.54 -28.22 25.55
N GLU A 311 2.25 -28.75 24.55
CA GLU A 311 2.10 -30.14 24.12
C GLU A 311 2.56 -31.14 25.19
N ALA A 312 3.68 -30.85 25.87
CA ALA A 312 4.18 -31.67 26.98
C ALA A 312 3.19 -31.70 28.16
N ASP A 313 2.68 -30.53 28.56
CA ASP A 313 1.68 -30.40 29.64
C ASP A 313 0.39 -31.15 29.28
N LEU A 314 -0.03 -31.12 28.00
CA LEU A 314 -1.19 -31.88 27.53
C LEU A 314 -0.94 -33.40 27.52
N LYS A 315 0.28 -33.85 27.20
CA LYS A 315 0.65 -35.27 27.27
C LYS A 315 0.63 -35.78 28.71
N GLU A 316 1.16 -35.00 29.66
CA GLU A 316 1.13 -35.32 31.09
C GLU A 316 -0.31 -35.47 31.60
N ARG A 317 -1.17 -34.47 31.35
CA ARG A 317 -2.59 -34.55 31.73
C ARG A 317 -3.32 -35.75 31.12
N ARG A 318 -3.02 -36.09 29.86
CA ARG A 318 -3.60 -37.30 29.23
C ARG A 318 -3.16 -38.58 29.93
N GLN A 319 -1.93 -38.62 30.45
CA GLN A 319 -1.43 -39.75 31.21
C GLN A 319 -2.10 -39.84 32.58
N GLU A 320 -2.22 -38.72 33.30
CA GLU A 320 -2.95 -38.65 34.58
C GLU A 320 -4.40 -39.16 34.42
N TYR A 321 -5.13 -38.69 33.39
CA TYR A 321 -6.50 -39.15 33.12
C TYR A 321 -6.58 -40.65 32.78
N LYS A 322 -5.53 -41.23 32.17
CA LYS A 322 -5.49 -42.68 31.90
C LYS A 322 -5.35 -43.47 33.20
N GLU A 323 -4.49 -43.00 34.11
CA GLU A 323 -4.26 -43.61 35.42
C GLU A 323 -5.52 -43.52 36.30
N GLU A 324 -6.12 -42.34 36.42
CA GLU A 324 -7.40 -42.16 37.15
C GLU A 324 -8.51 -43.07 36.60
N ARG A 325 -8.58 -43.21 35.27
CA ARG A 325 -9.56 -44.10 34.63
C ARG A 325 -9.29 -45.58 34.94
N GLN A 326 -8.04 -45.99 35.09
CA GLN A 326 -7.69 -47.36 35.50
C GLN A 326 -8.06 -47.61 36.97
N ASP A 327 -7.75 -46.67 37.85
CA ASP A 327 -8.11 -46.75 39.27
C ASP A 327 -9.64 -46.84 39.47
N LEU A 328 -10.40 -45.99 38.77
CA LEU A 328 -11.87 -46.04 38.81
C LEU A 328 -12.42 -47.37 38.28
N LYS A 329 -11.80 -47.96 37.25
CA LYS A 329 -12.18 -49.28 36.75
C LYS A 329 -11.92 -50.37 37.81
N GLN A 330 -10.80 -50.30 38.52
CA GLN A 330 -10.49 -51.22 39.59
C GLN A 330 -11.47 -51.10 40.76
N GLN A 331 -11.74 -49.87 41.23
CA GLN A 331 -12.74 -49.60 42.28
C GLN A 331 -14.13 -50.11 41.88
N MET A 332 -14.55 -49.89 40.63
CA MET A 332 -15.80 -50.42 40.11
C MET A 332 -15.84 -51.95 40.11
N HIS A 333 -14.72 -52.62 39.85
CA HIS A 333 -14.64 -54.07 39.91
C HIS A 333 -14.76 -54.58 41.36
N GLU A 334 -14.04 -53.95 42.30
CA GLU A 334 -14.11 -54.26 43.73
C GLU A 334 -15.52 -54.06 44.29
N LEU A 335 -16.18 -52.95 43.96
CA LEU A 335 -17.57 -52.69 44.34
C LEU A 335 -18.52 -53.76 43.79
N LYS A 336 -18.35 -54.19 42.53
CA LYS A 336 -19.15 -55.28 41.96
C LYS A 336 -18.97 -56.58 42.74
N GLN A 337 -17.74 -56.90 43.15
CA GLN A 337 -17.48 -58.08 43.98
C GLN A 337 -18.16 -57.99 45.35
N GLN A 338 -18.06 -56.83 46.02
CA GLN A 338 -18.74 -56.60 47.30
C GLN A 338 -20.27 -56.74 47.17
N VAL A 339 -20.87 -56.20 46.11
CA VAL A 339 -22.30 -56.34 45.84
C VAL A 339 -22.69 -57.82 45.69
N LEU A 340 -21.89 -58.64 45.00
CA LEU A 340 -22.15 -60.07 44.87
C LEU A 340 -22.08 -60.80 46.22
N VAL A 341 -21.10 -60.46 47.07
CA VAL A 341 -20.98 -61.02 48.43
C VAL A 341 -22.23 -60.68 49.25
N ILE A 342 -22.62 -59.41 49.31
CA ILE A 342 -23.82 -58.95 50.04
C ILE A 342 -25.09 -59.64 49.51
N GLN A 343 -25.21 -59.82 48.19
CA GLN A 343 -26.34 -60.53 47.60
C GLN A 343 -26.40 -61.99 48.05
N SER A 344 -25.24 -62.67 48.12
CA SER A 344 -25.16 -64.05 48.60
C SER A 344 -25.54 -64.18 50.08
N GLU A 345 -25.00 -63.30 50.94
CA GLU A 345 -25.31 -63.25 52.37
C GLU A 345 -26.80 -62.97 52.61
N ARG A 346 -27.38 -62.04 51.84
CA ARG A 346 -28.82 -61.75 51.88
C ARG A 346 -29.65 -62.99 51.56
N LEU A 347 -29.26 -63.77 50.55
CA LEU A 347 -29.98 -65.00 50.18
C LEU A 347 -29.89 -66.04 51.29
N ASP A 348 -28.74 -66.18 51.93
CA ASP A 348 -28.55 -67.11 53.04
C ASP A 348 -29.38 -66.70 54.27
N LEU A 349 -29.40 -65.42 54.63
CA LEU A 349 -30.27 -64.89 55.68
C LEU A 349 -31.76 -65.08 55.37
N VAL A 350 -32.17 -64.96 54.10
CA VAL A 350 -33.56 -65.24 53.69
C VAL A 350 -33.91 -66.72 53.89
N ARG A 351 -32.99 -67.63 53.55
CA ARG A 351 -33.16 -69.08 53.77
C ARG A 351 -33.22 -69.42 55.26
N GLU A 352 -32.33 -68.86 56.07
CA GLU A 352 -32.30 -69.07 57.52
C GLU A 352 -33.59 -68.57 58.17
N ASN A 353 -34.04 -67.36 57.82
CA ASN A 353 -35.33 -66.82 58.28
C ASN A 353 -36.51 -67.71 57.89
N ALA A 354 -36.51 -68.27 56.69
CA ALA A 354 -37.55 -69.21 56.26
C ALA A 354 -37.53 -70.52 57.06
N ALA A 355 -36.34 -71.03 57.40
CA ALA A 355 -36.19 -72.21 58.26
C ALA A 355 -36.68 -71.95 59.69
N LEU A 356 -36.29 -70.82 60.30
CA LEU A 356 -36.73 -70.41 61.63
C LEU A 356 -38.25 -70.22 61.71
N LYS A 357 -38.87 -69.61 60.67
CA LYS A 357 -40.34 -69.49 60.58
C LYS A 357 -41.03 -70.85 60.63
N LYS A 358 -40.55 -71.82 59.84
CA LYS A 358 -41.10 -73.19 59.87
C LYS A 358 -40.93 -73.85 61.22
N GLU A 359 -39.78 -73.67 61.88
CA GLU A 359 -39.55 -74.23 63.21
C GLU A 359 -40.53 -73.63 64.25
N LEU A 360 -40.76 -72.32 64.19
CA LEU A 360 -41.75 -71.64 65.03
C LEU A 360 -43.18 -72.15 64.79
N GLU A 361 -43.58 -72.32 63.52
CA GLU A 361 -44.88 -72.90 63.16
C GLU A 361 -45.06 -74.30 63.77
N ILE A 362 -44.03 -75.16 63.69
CA ILE A 362 -44.03 -76.50 64.28
C ILE A 362 -44.17 -76.43 65.81
N ARG A 363 -43.44 -75.52 66.47
CA ARG A 363 -43.51 -75.34 67.93
C ARG A 363 -44.89 -74.85 68.37
N LEU A 364 -45.47 -73.89 67.66
CA LEU A 364 -46.82 -73.39 67.92
C LEU A 364 -47.86 -74.50 67.78
N PHE A 365 -47.78 -75.30 66.72
CA PHE A 365 -48.67 -76.45 66.51
C PHE A 365 -48.57 -77.50 67.62
N ARG A 366 -47.41 -77.68 68.25
CA ARG A 366 -47.24 -78.60 69.39
C ARG A 366 -47.81 -78.08 70.70
N MET A 367 -48.05 -76.78 70.81
CA MET A 367 -48.59 -76.15 72.04
C MET A 367 -50.11 -76.04 72.05
N THR A 368 -50.73 -75.98 70.87
CA THR A 368 -52.18 -76.06 70.66
C THR A 368 -52.64 -77.50 70.65
#